data_AF-A0A3Z9Y586-F1
#
_entry.id   AF-A0A3Z9Y586-F1
#
_cell.length_a   1.000
_cell.length_b   1.000
_cell.length_c   1.000
_cell.angle_alpha   90.00
_cell.angle_beta   90.00
_cell.angle_gamma   90.00
#
_symmetry.space_group_name_H-M   'P 1'
#
loop_
_entity.id
_entity.type
_entity.pdbx_description
1 polymer ?
#
loop_
_entity_poly.entity_id
_entity_poly.type
_entity_poly.pdbx_seq_one_letter_code
_entity_poly.pdbx_strand_id
1 'polypeptide(L)' 'MLKREFDEKIKSLGLTRQDFCNITGLAYSSVSNWNDNNKPIPIWVDTWLLNYEKSLALDELLNIIEKYKKNT' A
#
# COMPACT_ATOMS: atom_id res chain seq x y z
N MET A 1 -12.04 1.46 -6.20
CA MET A 1 -11.01 2.27 -6.87
C MET A 1 -10.85 1.81 -8.30
N LEU A 2 -10.65 2.75 -9.20
CA LEU A 2 -10.26 2.51 -10.59
C LEU A 2 -8.79 2.08 -10.65
N LYS A 3 -8.40 1.43 -11.75
CA LYS A 3 -7.03 0.94 -11.94
C LYS A 3 -5.99 2.06 -11.84
N ARG A 4 -6.28 3.22 -12.42
CA ARG A 4 -5.41 4.40 -12.35
C ARG A 4 -5.20 4.86 -10.91
N GLU A 5 -6.28 4.91 -10.13
CA GLU A 5 -6.23 5.35 -8.72
C GLU A 5 -5.41 4.40 -7.86
N PHE A 6 -5.52 3.09 -8.09
CA PHE A 6 -4.66 2.11 -7.45
C PHE A 6 -3.18 2.32 -7.77
N ASP A 7 -2.84 2.48 -9.05
CA ASP A 7 -1.46 2.67 -9.50
C ASP A 7 -0.86 3.97 -8.91
N GLU A 8 -1.65 5.03 -8.80
CA GLU A 8 -1.25 6.29 -8.18
C GLU A 8 -1.07 6.15 -6.67
N LYS A 9 -2.00 5.47 -5.98
CA LYS A 9 -1.97 5.30 -4.52
C LYS A 9 -0.81 4.42 -4.07
N ILE A 10 -0.53 3.30 -4.73
CA ILE A 10 0.63 2.47 -4.37
C ILE A 10 1.94 3.26 -4.57
N LYS A 11 2.03 4.04 -5.65
CA LYS A 11 3.21 4.86 -5.94
C LYS A 11 3.41 5.95 -4.88
N SER A 12 2.34 6.62 -4.44
CA SER A 12 2.44 7.62 -3.37
C SER A 12 2.86 7.02 -2.03
N LEU A 13 2.59 5.73 -1.82
CA LEU A 13 3.01 4.97 -0.64
C LEU A 13 4.42 4.35 -0.79
N GLY A 14 5.14 4.68 -1.87
CA GLY A 14 6.49 4.16 -2.12
C GLY A 14 6.52 2.71 -2.61
N LEU A 15 5.39 2.16 -3.03
CA LEU A 15 5.27 0.78 -3.51
C LEU A 15 5.24 0.70 -5.03
N THR A 16 5.86 -0.35 -5.56
CA THR A 16 5.59 -0.86 -6.90
C THR A 16 4.46 -1.89 -6.87
N ARG A 17 3.94 -2.28 -8.05
CA ARG A 17 3.00 -3.41 -8.12
C ARG A 17 3.63 -4.71 -7.64
N GLN A 18 4.94 -4.90 -7.86
CA GLN A 18 5.63 -6.10 -7.39
C GLN A 18 5.73 -6.12 -5.87
N ASP A 19 5.99 -4.98 -5.22
CA ASP A 19 6.00 -4.89 -3.76
C ASP A 19 4.62 -5.21 -3.18
N PHE A 20 3.56 -4.64 -3.76
CA PHE A 20 2.19 -4.96 -3.39
C PHE A 20 1.88 -6.46 -3.51
N CYS A 21 2.31 -7.09 -4.61
CA CYS A 21 2.16 -8.54 -4.80
C CYS A 21 2.93 -9.34 -3.73
N ASN A 22 4.17 -8.96 -3.45
CA ASN A 22 5.01 -9.62 -2.45
C ASN A 22 4.39 -9.55 -1.05
N ILE A 23 3.80 -8.42 -0.67
CA ILE A 23 3.19 -8.23 0.65
C ILE A 23 1.84 -8.96 0.76
N THR A 24 1.03 -8.92 -0.30
CA THR A 24 -0.32 -9.51 -0.28
C THR A 24 -0.36 -10.98 -0.67
N GLY A 25 0.74 -11.53 -1.19
CA GLY A 25 0.81 -12.90 -1.71
C GLY A 25 0.06 -13.10 -3.02
N LEU A 26 -0.38 -12.02 -3.68
CA LEU A 26 -1.05 -12.10 -4.97
C LEU A 26 -0.05 -12.35 -6.09
N ALA A 27 -0.45 -13.14 -7.09
CA ALA A 27 0.34 -13.28 -8.31
C ALA A 27 0.37 -11.96 -9.08
N TYR A 28 1.55 -11.57 -9.57
CA TYR A 28 1.72 -10.36 -10.39
C TYR A 28 0.80 -10.33 -11.62
N SER A 29 0.62 -11.50 -12.27
CA SER A 29 -0.30 -11.64 -13.40
C SER A 29 -1.74 -11.31 -13.04
N SER A 30 -2.18 -11.60 -11.81
CA SER A 30 -3.53 -11.25 -11.34
C SER A 30 -3.67 -9.74 -11.18
N VAL A 31 -2.72 -9.10 -10.47
CA VAL A 31 -2.74 -7.64 -10.21
C VAL A 31 -2.57 -6.84 -11.51
N SER A 32 -1.70 -7.28 -12.40
CA SER A 32 -1.48 -6.63 -13.70
C SER A 32 -2.69 -6.72 -14.62
N ASN A 33 -3.54 -7.73 -14.45
CA ASN A 33 -4.74 -7.94 -15.27
C ASN A 33 -6.00 -7.22 -14.74
N TRP A 34 -5.92 -6.58 -13.58
CA TRP A 34 -7.03 -5.75 -13.08
C TRP A 34 -7.33 -4.60 -14.03
N ASN A 35 -8.61 -4.34 -14.26
CA ASN A 35 -9.13 -3.30 -15.13
C ASN A 35 -10.55 -2.91 -14.73
N ASP A 36 -11.01 -1.75 -15.19
CA ASP A 36 -12.27 -1.15 -14.74
C ASP A 36 -13.53 -1.77 -15.36
N ASN A 37 -13.37 -2.71 -16.31
CA ASN A 37 -14.49 -3.29 -17.04
C ASN A 37 -14.91 -4.66 -16.51
N ASN A 38 -13.99 -5.65 -16.53
CA ASN A 38 -14.33 -7.05 -16.26
C ASN A 38 -13.52 -7.71 -15.14
N LYS A 39 -12.44 -7.06 -14.69
CA LYS A 39 -11.62 -7.52 -13.57
C LYS A 39 -11.34 -6.35 -12.63
N PRO A 40 -12.37 -5.77 -12.02
CA PRO A 40 -12.21 -4.63 -11.14
C PRO A 40 -11.30 -5.01 -9.97
N ILE A 41 -10.67 -3.99 -9.40
CA ILE A 41 -9.85 -4.15 -8.21
C ILE A 41 -10.74 -4.63 -7.05
N PRO A 42 -10.36 -5.71 -6.35
CA PRO A 42 -11.12 -6.17 -5.20
C PRO A 42 -11.28 -5.07 -4.15
N ILE A 43 -12.49 -4.94 -3.59
CA ILE A 43 -12.82 -3.84 -2.67
C ILE A 43 -11.93 -3.77 -1.43
N TRP A 44 -11.41 -4.91 -0.97
CA TRP A 44 -10.52 -4.98 0.19
C TRP A 44 -9.16 -4.32 -0.05
N VAL A 45 -8.74 -4.13 -1.32
CA VAL A 45 -7.46 -3.47 -1.65
C VAL A 45 -7.46 -2.04 -1.14
N ASP A 46 -8.61 -1.36 -1.17
CA ASP A 46 -8.75 0.01 -0.67
C ASP A 46 -8.53 0.08 0.85
N THR A 47 -9.19 -0.79 1.61
CA THR A 47 -9.03 -0.84 3.07
C THR A 47 -7.63 -1.32 3.47
N TRP A 48 -7.02 -2.20 2.68
CA TRP A 48 -5.63 -2.61 2.88
C TRP A 48 -4.66 -1.44 2.69
N LEU A 49 -4.79 -0.67 1.60
CA LEU A 49 -3.93 0.50 1.34
C LEU A 49 -4.10 1.59 2.40
N LEU A 50 -5.33 1.82 2.87
CA LEU A 50 -5.60 2.74 3.99
C LEU A 50 -4.88 2.32 5.27
N ASN A 51 -4.89 1.03 5.61
CA ASN A 51 -4.21 0.54 6.81
C ASN A 51 -2.69 0.52 6.64
N TYR A 52 -2.19 0.24 5.44
CA TYR A 52 -0.78 0.33 5.12
C TYR A 52 -0.25 1.76 5.31
N GLU A 53 -0.97 2.77 4.82
CA GLU A 53 -0.65 4.19 5.03
C GLU A 53 -0.59 4.56 6.51
N LYS A 54 -1.57 4.10 7.31
CA LYS A 54 -1.58 4.31 8.77
C LYS A 54 -0.40 3.63 9.47
N SER A 55 0.00 2.44 9.01
CA SER A 55 1.18 1.74 9.52
C SER A 55 2.45 2.55 9.28
N LEU A 56 2.63 3.10 8.07
CA LEU A 56 3.79 3.93 7.76
C LEU A 56 3.86 5.18 8.65
N ALA A 57 2.71 5.84 8.87
CA ALA A 57 2.64 7.00 9.76
C ALA A 57 2.98 6.64 11.22
N LEU A 58 2.58 5.46 11.69
CA LEU A 58 2.94 4.97 13.01
C LEU A 58 4.45 4.69 13.11
N ASP A 59 5.03 4.03 12.10
CA ASP A 59 6.47 3.75 12.06
C ASP A 59 7.29 5.06 12.07
N GLU A 60 6.85 6.07 11.34
CA GLU A 60 7.45 7.41 11.36
C GLU A 60 7.38 8.05 12.75
N LEU A 61 6.21 8.02 13.39
CA LEU A 61 6.02 8.55 14.75
C LEU A 61 6.92 7.84 15.77
N LEU A 62 7.00 6.51 15.74
CA LEU A 62 7.84 5.73 16.63
C LEU A 62 9.33 6.08 16.43
N ASN A 63 9.76 6.25 15.19
CA ASN A 63 11.12 6.68 14.88
C ASN A 63 11.43 8.08 15.42
N ILE A 64 10.46 8.99 15.41
CA ILE A 64 10.59 10.32 16.03
C ILE A 64 10.74 10.17 17.55
N ILE A 65 9.85 9.41 18.20
CA ILE A 65 9.87 9.21 19.65
C ILE A 65 11.21 8.62 20.11
N GLU A 66 11.71 7.59 19.42
CA GLU A 66 12.97 6.93 19.77
C GLU A 66 14.19 7.86 19.63
N LYS A 67 14.17 8.83 18.72
CA LYS A 67 15.23 9.87 18.61
C LYS A 67 15.29 10.74 19.87
N TYR A 68 14.15 11.07 20.47
CA TYR A 68 14.11 11.91 21.68
C TYR A 68 14.29 11.12 22.97
N LYS A 69 13.96 9.83 22.98
CA LYS A 69 14.15 8.95 24.14
C LYS A 69 15.62 8.77 24.53
N LYS A 70 16.55 8.85 23.59
CA LYS A 70 18.01 8.74 23.85
C LYS A 70 18.62 9.95 24.57
N ASN A 71 17.86 11.01 24.85
CA ASN A 71 18.33 12.25 25.48
C ASN A 71 17.86 12.45 26.94
N THR A 72 17.40 11.39 27.60
CA THR A 72 17.01 11.36 29.03
C THR A 72 17.60 10.12 29.68
#